data_AF-A0A3N9P6V3-F1
#
_entry.id   AF-A0A3N9P6V3-F1
#
_cell.length_a   1.000
_cell.length_b   1.000
_cell.length_c   1.000
_cell.angle_alpha   90.00
_cell.angle_beta   90.00
_cell.angle_gamma   90.00
#
_symmetry.space_group_name_H-M   'P 1'
#
loop_
_entity.id
_entity.type
_entity.pdbx_description
1 polymer ?
#
loop_
_entity_poly.entity_id
_entity_poly.type
_entity_poly.pdbx_seq_one_letter_code
_entity_poly.pdbx_strand_id
1 'polypeptide(L)'
;MRVWLVTKKILYNIIFLALFVSTTRAERFKNCISGQIIDAETGAPVYYVNIFLANTTIGTTSNTEGRYQISNVPPGNYTLVISHISYETVTQKVMLNSSSKSILNFAISPTVIEMSPLYIDEERDRTWRKYFKIFEKEFLGYSDNAQACQFINPEVLHLVQGENPETLYGKTIQPLELVHANFGYRIKLIVRSFRITEDKITYTVLPVFEEMPSASEAQAALWEKNREQAFYGSFRHFFNTLFRQQFRQAGFSVERVQEEKRFRASTEQYDSQSAEGRIFLHTDYGLIKRLFFPDYLRIRYKENWAQTSFLRLPFDTMEVDLSGNALSDFQIIRSGYWGEKRFADELPLDYRP
;
A
#
# COMPACT_ATOMS: atom_id res chain seq x y z
N MET A 1 -7.72 -60.82 17.04
CA MET A 1 -7.91 -59.52 17.72
C MET A 1 -6.90 -58.44 17.32
N ARG A 2 -5.60 -58.74 17.13
CA ARG A 2 -4.57 -57.74 16.77
C ARG A 2 -4.71 -57.12 15.36
N VAL A 3 -5.11 -57.88 14.35
CA VAL A 3 -5.26 -57.38 12.96
C VAL A 3 -6.38 -56.34 12.84
N TRP A 4 -7.47 -56.50 13.61
CA TRP A 4 -8.65 -55.62 13.58
C TRP A 4 -8.40 -54.24 14.22
N LEU A 5 -7.46 -54.16 15.18
CA LEU A 5 -7.06 -52.90 15.81
C LEU A 5 -6.09 -52.09 14.92
N VAL A 6 -5.25 -52.78 14.13
CA VAL A 6 -4.31 -52.14 13.19
C VAL A 6 -5.07 -51.52 12.01
N THR A 7 -6.08 -52.21 11.47
CA THR A 7 -6.89 -51.67 10.37
C THR A 7 -7.75 -50.46 10.79
N LYS A 8 -8.28 -50.43 12.02
CA LYS A 8 -8.98 -49.25 12.57
C LYS A 8 -8.06 -48.03 12.76
N LYS A 9 -6.80 -48.23 13.17
CA LYS A 9 -5.82 -47.13 13.32
C LYS A 9 -5.40 -46.54 11.97
N ILE A 10 -5.21 -47.39 10.95
CA ILE A 10 -4.91 -46.94 9.59
C ILE A 10 -6.10 -46.17 9.00
N LEU A 11 -7.33 -46.64 9.21
CA LEU A 11 -8.54 -45.95 8.76
C LEU A 11 -8.72 -44.59 9.43
N TYR A 12 -8.44 -44.48 10.74
CA TYR A 12 -8.49 -43.20 11.46
C TYR A 12 -7.42 -42.22 10.99
N ASN A 13 -6.19 -42.69 10.71
CA ASN A 13 -5.13 -41.85 10.16
C ASN A 13 -5.41 -41.40 8.71
N ILE A 14 -6.07 -42.22 7.89
CA ILE A 14 -6.50 -41.81 6.54
C ILE A 14 -7.63 -40.77 6.61
N ILE A 15 -8.58 -40.92 7.54
CA ILE A 15 -9.64 -39.93 7.77
C ILE A 15 -9.06 -38.62 8.33
N PHE A 16 -8.07 -38.70 9.22
CA PHE A 16 -7.37 -37.52 9.77
C PHE A 16 -6.51 -36.82 8.70
N LEU A 17 -5.90 -37.57 7.77
CA LEU A 17 -5.17 -37.03 6.63
C LEU A 17 -6.10 -36.40 5.58
N ALA A 18 -7.29 -36.99 5.35
CA ALA A 18 -8.31 -36.45 4.46
C ALA A 18 -9.00 -35.18 5.03
N LEU A 19 -9.06 -35.02 6.35
CA LEU A 19 -9.50 -33.80 7.04
C LEU A 19 -8.43 -32.69 7.03
N PHE A 20 -7.17 -33.01 6.75
CA PHE A 20 -6.08 -32.03 6.62
C PHE A 20 -5.87 -31.52 5.19
N VAL A 21 -6.51 -32.16 4.19
CA VAL A 21 -6.67 -31.57 2.86
C VAL A 21 -7.82 -30.55 2.92
N SER A 22 -7.62 -29.52 3.74
CA SER A 22 -8.34 -28.27 3.60
C SER A 22 -8.01 -27.76 2.21
N THR A 23 -8.94 -27.92 1.27
CA THR A 23 -8.82 -27.33 -0.05
C THR A 23 -8.52 -25.85 0.14
N THR A 24 -7.32 -25.41 -0.22
CA THR A 24 -6.99 -24.00 -0.37
C THR A 24 -7.87 -23.49 -1.50
N ARG A 25 -9.09 -23.05 -1.15
CA ARG A 25 -9.94 -22.32 -2.06
C ARG A 25 -9.27 -20.98 -2.26
N ALA A 26 -8.43 -20.87 -3.30
CA ALA A 26 -8.04 -19.56 -3.81
C ALA A 26 -9.35 -18.78 -4.02
N GLU A 27 -9.51 -17.69 -3.27
CA GLU A 27 -10.70 -16.86 -3.37
C GLU A 27 -10.80 -16.35 -4.81
N ARG A 28 -11.73 -16.94 -5.58
CA ARG A 28 -12.01 -16.50 -6.94
C ARG A 28 -13.05 -15.39 -6.90
N PHE A 29 -12.57 -14.16 -6.95
CA PHE A 29 -13.40 -12.99 -7.19
C PHE A 29 -13.96 -13.01 -8.61
N LYS A 30 -15.21 -12.58 -8.73
CA LYS A 30 -15.92 -12.54 -10.02
C LYS A 30 -15.74 -11.21 -10.76
N ASN A 31 -14.95 -10.28 -10.20
CA ASN A 31 -14.78 -8.97 -10.82
C ASN A 31 -13.79 -9.05 -11.99
N CYS A 32 -14.07 -8.26 -13.02
CA CYS A 32 -13.27 -8.16 -14.21
C CYS A 32 -13.26 -6.72 -14.73
N ILE A 33 -12.09 -6.23 -15.12
CA ILE A 33 -11.90 -4.98 -15.85
C ILE A 33 -11.36 -5.35 -17.24
N SER A 34 -12.00 -4.89 -18.30
CA SER A 34 -11.52 -5.08 -19.66
C SER A 34 -11.66 -3.82 -20.47
N GLY A 35 -11.05 -3.79 -21.65
CA GLY A 35 -11.21 -2.67 -22.58
C GLY A 35 -10.21 -2.72 -23.72
N GLN A 36 -10.13 -1.60 -24.43
CA GLN A 36 -9.20 -1.37 -25.52
C GLN A 36 -8.47 -0.04 -25.35
N ILE A 37 -7.20 -0.02 -25.72
CA ILE A 37 -6.33 1.15 -25.70
C ILE A 37 -5.94 1.50 -27.12
N ILE A 38 -6.18 2.76 -27.48
CA ILE A 38 -5.86 3.33 -28.78
C ILE A 38 -4.98 4.57 -28.63
N ASP A 39 -4.21 4.88 -29.67
CA ASP A 39 -3.47 6.12 -29.81
C ASP A 39 -4.48 7.25 -30.10
N ALA A 40 -4.41 8.34 -29.34
CA ALA A 40 -5.38 9.43 -29.40
C ALA A 40 -5.28 10.25 -30.71
N GLU A 41 -4.14 10.24 -31.40
CA GLU A 41 -3.90 11.02 -32.61
C GLU A 41 -4.27 10.24 -33.87
N THR A 42 -3.93 8.95 -33.92
CA THR A 42 -4.07 8.09 -35.09
C THR A 42 -5.29 7.16 -35.02
N GLY A 43 -5.83 6.92 -33.81
CA GLY A 43 -6.88 5.93 -33.57
C GLY A 43 -6.41 4.48 -33.66
N ALA A 44 -5.12 4.23 -33.88
CA ALA A 44 -4.56 2.88 -33.98
C ALA A 44 -4.51 2.18 -32.61
N PRO A 45 -4.65 0.84 -32.54
CA PRO A 45 -4.52 0.11 -31.29
C PRO A 45 -3.09 0.19 -30.74
N VAL A 46 -2.95 0.40 -29.42
CA VAL A 46 -1.64 0.41 -28.75
C VAL A 46 -1.41 -0.90 -28.03
N TYR A 47 -0.40 -1.63 -28.48
CA TYR A 47 -0.02 -2.95 -27.98
C TYR A 47 1.06 -2.84 -26.89
N TYR A 48 1.17 -3.85 -26.02
CA TYR A 48 2.11 -3.90 -24.88
C TYR A 48 2.01 -2.71 -23.90
N VAL A 49 0.84 -2.10 -23.78
CA VAL A 49 0.57 -1.12 -22.73
C VAL A 49 0.43 -1.86 -21.40
N ASN A 50 1.05 -1.37 -20.34
CA ASN A 50 0.89 -1.93 -19.00
C ASN A 50 -0.37 -1.34 -18.36
N ILE A 51 -1.24 -2.21 -17.83
CA ILE A 51 -2.48 -1.84 -17.15
C ILE A 51 -2.48 -2.50 -15.78
N PHE A 52 -2.49 -1.72 -14.71
CA PHE A 52 -2.38 -2.25 -13.35
C PHE A 52 -3.23 -1.46 -12.35
N LEU A 53 -3.58 -2.12 -11.25
CA LEU A 53 -4.26 -1.50 -10.12
C LEU A 53 -3.20 -1.03 -9.12
N ALA A 54 -3.11 0.29 -8.93
CA ALA A 54 -2.15 0.88 -8.00
C ALA A 54 -2.32 0.30 -6.58
N ASN A 55 -1.19 0.21 -5.87
CA ASN A 55 -1.04 -0.46 -4.58
C ASN A 55 -1.30 -1.98 -4.58
N THR A 56 -1.35 -2.65 -5.73
CA THR A 56 -1.52 -4.12 -5.78
C THR A 56 -0.41 -4.78 -6.61
N THR A 57 -0.40 -6.12 -6.64
CA THR A 57 0.34 -6.90 -7.64
C THR A 57 -0.50 -7.23 -8.89
N ILE A 58 -1.73 -6.72 -8.98
CA ILE A 58 -2.70 -7.07 -10.00
C ILE A 58 -2.57 -6.16 -11.23
N GLY A 59 -2.28 -6.76 -12.37
CA GLY A 59 -2.21 -6.07 -13.65
C GLY A 59 -2.22 -7.02 -14.84
N THR A 60 -2.11 -6.43 -16.03
CA THR A 60 -2.03 -7.12 -17.32
C THR A 60 -1.34 -6.20 -18.35
N THR A 61 -1.17 -6.71 -19.56
CA THR A 61 -0.70 -5.94 -20.71
C THR A 61 -1.71 -5.99 -21.85
N SER A 62 -1.82 -4.92 -22.64
CA SER A 62 -2.63 -4.95 -23.86
C SER A 62 -2.01 -5.89 -24.91
N ASN A 63 -2.87 -6.58 -25.66
CA ASN A 63 -2.47 -7.44 -26.77
C ASN A 63 -2.22 -6.62 -28.04
N THR A 64 -1.96 -7.29 -29.17
CA THR A 64 -1.71 -6.66 -30.48
C THR A 64 -2.88 -5.85 -31.04
N GLU A 65 -4.10 -6.09 -30.57
CA GLU A 65 -5.30 -5.30 -30.91
C GLU A 65 -5.57 -4.17 -29.91
N GLY A 66 -4.64 -3.94 -28.97
CA GLY A 66 -4.80 -2.98 -27.87
C GLY A 66 -5.81 -3.41 -26.81
N ARG A 67 -6.33 -4.63 -26.85
CA ARG A 67 -7.30 -5.15 -25.88
C ARG A 67 -6.62 -5.67 -24.64
N TYR A 68 -7.26 -5.50 -23.49
CA TYR A 68 -6.76 -5.99 -22.21
C TYR A 68 -7.87 -6.56 -21.32
N GLN A 69 -7.50 -7.42 -20.38
CA GLN A 69 -8.40 -7.96 -19.37
C GLN A 69 -7.66 -8.26 -18.06
N ILE A 70 -8.17 -7.71 -16.96
CA ILE A 70 -7.77 -8.02 -15.58
C ILE A 70 -8.92 -8.78 -14.94
N SER A 71 -8.67 -10.03 -14.55
CA SER A 71 -9.67 -10.90 -13.93
C SER A 71 -9.33 -11.13 -12.45
N ASN A 72 -10.30 -11.66 -11.70
CA ASN A 72 -10.11 -12.05 -10.30
C ASN A 72 -9.76 -10.88 -9.37
N VAL A 73 -10.31 -9.69 -9.63
CA VAL A 73 -10.03 -8.50 -8.81
C VAL A 73 -10.89 -8.53 -7.55
N PRO A 74 -10.32 -8.38 -6.34
CA PRO A 74 -11.12 -8.24 -5.13
C PRO A 74 -12.06 -7.02 -5.20
N PRO A 75 -13.21 -7.02 -4.49
CA PRO A 75 -14.01 -5.81 -4.33
C PRO A 75 -13.20 -4.72 -3.62
N GLY A 76 -13.29 -3.48 -4.09
CA GLY A 76 -12.50 -2.39 -3.54
C GLY A 76 -12.50 -1.14 -4.42
N ASN A 77 -11.82 -0.11 -3.92
CA ASN A 77 -11.55 1.11 -4.67
C ASN A 77 -10.10 1.09 -5.14
N TYR A 78 -9.90 1.25 -6.43
CA TYR A 78 -8.59 1.21 -7.05
C TYR A 78 -8.36 2.43 -7.92
N THR A 79 -7.09 2.74 -8.15
CA THR A 79 -6.67 3.59 -9.27
C THR A 79 -6.10 2.66 -10.34
N LEU A 80 -6.81 2.52 -11.45
CA LEU A 80 -6.30 1.87 -12.65
C LEU A 80 -5.29 2.81 -13.30
N VAL A 81 -4.12 2.30 -13.64
CA VAL A 81 -3.05 3.05 -14.27
C VAL A 81 -2.69 2.38 -15.59
N ILE A 82 -2.58 3.20 -16.63
CA ILE A 82 -2.28 2.83 -18.00
C ILE A 82 -0.94 3.49 -18.33
N SER A 83 0.10 2.67 -18.52
CA SER A 83 1.47 3.16 -18.70
C SER A 83 2.14 2.47 -19.88
N HIS A 84 2.78 3.26 -20.74
CA HIS A 84 3.60 2.79 -21.84
C HIS A 84 4.82 3.71 -21.99
N ILE A 85 5.93 3.20 -22.50
CA ILE A 85 7.18 3.98 -22.62
C ILE A 85 7.03 5.21 -23.54
N SER A 86 6.25 5.06 -24.62
CA SER A 86 6.04 6.10 -25.63
C SER A 86 4.76 6.94 -25.45
N TYR A 87 3.98 6.72 -24.40
CA TYR A 87 2.70 7.42 -24.19
C TYR A 87 2.58 7.95 -22.78
N GLU A 88 1.78 9.01 -22.64
CA GLU A 88 1.49 9.61 -21.36
C GLU A 88 0.78 8.61 -20.44
N THR A 89 1.13 8.65 -19.15
CA THR A 89 0.49 7.79 -18.17
C THR A 89 -0.91 8.31 -17.84
N VAL A 90 -1.93 7.49 -18.08
CA VAL A 90 -3.32 7.78 -17.74
C VAL A 90 -3.71 7.04 -16.47
N THR A 91 -4.52 7.69 -15.63
CA THR A 91 -5.06 7.06 -14.42
C THR A 91 -6.55 7.25 -14.31
N GLN A 92 -7.27 6.22 -13.86
CA GLN A 92 -8.71 6.25 -13.68
C GLN A 92 -9.08 5.62 -12.34
N LYS A 93 -9.89 6.31 -11.53
CA LYS A 93 -10.48 5.70 -10.33
C LYS A 93 -11.54 4.69 -10.74
N VAL A 94 -11.51 3.50 -10.13
CA VAL A 94 -12.44 2.39 -10.38
C VAL A 94 -12.94 1.83 -9.05
N MET A 95 -14.26 1.77 -8.90
CA MET A 95 -14.92 1.11 -7.79
C MET A 95 -15.46 -0.24 -8.26
N LEU A 96 -15.07 -1.33 -7.59
CA LEU A 96 -15.50 -2.68 -7.91
C LEU A 96 -16.33 -3.25 -6.76
N ASN A 97 -17.64 -3.35 -6.97
CA ASN A 97 -18.55 -4.13 -6.12
C ASN A 97 -18.43 -5.62 -6.43
N SER A 98 -19.10 -6.49 -5.67
CA SER A 98 -19.08 -7.94 -5.91
C SER A 98 -19.64 -8.31 -7.30
N SER A 99 -18.87 -9.07 -8.08
CA SER A 99 -19.19 -9.53 -9.45
C SER A 99 -19.30 -8.41 -10.51
N SER A 100 -18.58 -7.31 -10.35
CA SER A 100 -18.54 -6.20 -11.31
C SER A 100 -17.83 -6.58 -12.62
N LYS A 101 -18.42 -6.23 -13.76
CA LYS A 101 -17.77 -6.28 -15.08
C LYS A 101 -17.66 -4.86 -15.61
N SER A 102 -16.45 -4.30 -15.62
CA SER A 102 -16.19 -2.93 -16.03
C SER A 102 -15.49 -2.92 -17.39
N ILE A 103 -16.08 -2.25 -18.38
CA ILE A 103 -15.45 -2.04 -19.69
C ILE A 103 -14.94 -0.60 -19.75
N LEU A 104 -13.62 -0.41 -19.77
CA LEU A 104 -12.97 0.89 -19.74
C LEU A 104 -12.01 1.02 -20.95
N ASN A 105 -12.39 1.82 -21.93
CA ASN A 105 -11.55 2.11 -23.08
C ASN A 105 -10.76 3.39 -22.86
N PHE A 106 -9.55 3.46 -23.40
CA PHE A 106 -8.67 4.62 -23.26
C PHE A 106 -8.11 5.03 -24.62
N ALA A 107 -8.09 6.34 -24.87
CA ALA A 107 -7.27 6.95 -25.90
C ALA A 107 -6.11 7.64 -25.18
N ILE A 108 -4.87 7.27 -25.52
CA ILE A 108 -3.66 7.79 -24.87
C ILE A 108 -2.83 8.60 -25.86
N SER A 109 -2.28 9.72 -25.40
CA SER A 109 -1.46 10.61 -26.21
C SER A 109 0.01 10.19 -26.17
N PRO A 110 0.74 10.29 -27.30
CA PRO A 110 2.18 10.08 -27.31
C PRO A 110 2.88 11.01 -26.30
N THR A 111 3.89 10.49 -25.60
CA THR A 111 4.69 11.32 -24.69
C THR A 111 5.53 12.27 -25.51
N VAL A 112 5.29 13.58 -25.39
CA VAL A 112 6.25 14.57 -25.86
C VAL A 112 7.37 14.66 -24.83
N ILE A 113 8.46 13.93 -25.07
CA ILE A 113 9.66 14.06 -24.25
C ILE A 113 10.30 15.41 -24.61
N GLU A 114 9.89 16.49 -23.95
CA GLU A 114 10.73 17.68 -23.87
C GLU A 114 11.95 17.29 -23.04
N MET A 115 13.04 16.92 -23.73
CA MET A 115 14.35 16.81 -23.10
C MET A 115 14.72 18.20 -22.60
N SER A 116 14.35 18.52 -21.36
CA SER A 116 15.08 19.53 -20.62
C SER A 116 16.49 18.99 -20.48
N PRO A 117 17.51 19.61 -21.11
CA PRO A 117 18.87 19.17 -20.92
C PRO A 117 19.18 19.20 -19.43
N LEU A 118 19.42 18.01 -18.87
CA LEU A 118 20.03 17.83 -17.57
C LEU A 118 21.47 18.33 -17.72
N TYR A 119 21.64 19.66 -17.73
CA TYR A 119 22.93 20.26 -17.47
C TYR A 119 23.28 19.91 -16.02
N ILE A 120 24.13 18.91 -15.87
CA ILE A 120 24.78 18.53 -14.63
C ILE A 120 25.87 19.59 -14.41
N ASP A 121 25.48 20.71 -13.81
CA ASP A 121 26.43 21.52 -13.08
C ASP A 121 26.72 20.81 -11.74
N GLU A 122 27.97 20.75 -11.30
CA GLU A 122 28.40 20.05 -10.08
C GLU A 122 27.64 20.54 -8.84
N GLU A 123 27.26 21.82 -8.79
CA GLU A 123 26.49 22.41 -7.70
C GLU A 123 25.03 21.91 -7.69
N ARG A 124 24.44 21.72 -8.88
CA ARG A 124 23.10 21.16 -9.06
C ARG A 124 23.05 19.68 -8.64
N ASP A 125 24.09 18.90 -8.94
CA ASP A 125 24.19 17.49 -8.53
C ASP A 125 24.31 17.34 -7.00
N ARG A 126 25.17 18.13 -6.35
CA ARG A 126 25.31 18.10 -4.87
C ARG A 126 24.01 18.44 -4.15
N THR A 127 23.32 19.48 -4.62
CA THR A 127 22.05 19.94 -4.04
C THR A 127 20.96 18.90 -4.23
N TRP A 128 20.83 18.34 -5.43
CA TRP A 128 19.87 17.29 -5.70
C TRP A 128 20.15 16.04 -4.85
N ARG A 129 21.41 15.60 -4.71
CA ARG A 129 21.78 14.46 -3.84
C ARG A 129 21.39 14.69 -2.39
N LYS A 130 21.53 15.92 -1.88
CA LYS A 130 21.06 16.29 -0.53
C LYS A 130 19.55 16.13 -0.42
N TYR A 131 18.78 16.67 -1.37
CA TYR A 131 17.32 16.55 -1.39
C TYR A 131 16.86 15.11 -1.57
N PHE A 132 17.56 14.33 -2.40
CA PHE A 132 17.26 12.93 -2.62
C PHE A 132 17.42 12.11 -1.34
N LYS A 133 18.50 12.32 -0.58
CA LYS A 133 18.68 11.65 0.73
C LYS A 133 17.58 11.99 1.72
N ILE A 134 17.09 13.23 1.72
CA ILE A 134 15.95 13.64 2.54
C ILE A 134 14.69 12.91 2.06
N PHE A 135 14.41 12.93 0.75
CA PHE A 135 13.29 12.20 0.16
C PHE A 135 13.34 10.72 0.52
N GLU A 136 14.44 10.03 0.25
CA GLU A 136 14.64 8.60 0.47
C GLU A 136 14.33 8.24 1.93
N LYS A 137 14.95 8.95 2.87
CA LYS A 137 14.75 8.74 4.30
C LYS A 137 13.30 8.99 4.72
N GLU A 138 12.72 10.11 4.30
CA GLU A 138 11.37 10.49 4.72
C GLU A 138 10.27 9.70 3.98
N PHE A 139 10.55 9.16 2.79
CA PHE A 139 9.60 8.35 2.05
C PHE A 139 9.62 6.90 2.53
N LEU A 140 10.81 6.29 2.65
CA LEU A 140 10.96 4.88 3.04
C LEU A 140 10.72 4.67 4.54
N GLY A 141 11.11 5.64 5.38
CA GLY A 141 11.06 5.54 6.83
C GLY A 141 12.39 5.09 7.44
N TYR A 142 12.32 4.59 8.67
CA TYR A 142 13.48 4.42 9.56
C TYR A 142 13.73 2.95 9.97
N SER A 143 12.99 2.02 9.37
CA SER A 143 13.03 0.60 9.72
C SER A 143 14.17 -0.15 9.03
N ASP A 144 14.41 -1.40 9.45
CA ASP A 144 15.30 -2.32 8.74
C ASP A 144 14.81 -2.60 7.31
N ASN A 145 13.49 -2.55 7.07
CA ASN A 145 12.92 -2.68 5.72
C ASN A 145 13.31 -1.51 4.82
N ALA A 146 13.43 -0.29 5.37
CA ALA A 146 13.91 0.87 4.63
C ALA A 146 15.36 0.68 4.16
N GLN A 147 16.21 0.02 4.95
CA GLN A 147 17.59 -0.29 4.57
C GLN A 147 17.68 -1.36 3.47
N ALA A 148 16.64 -2.20 3.33
CA ALA A 148 16.54 -3.22 2.29
C ALA A 148 15.98 -2.69 0.96
N CYS A 149 15.70 -1.39 0.88
CA CYS A 149 15.20 -0.71 -0.30
C CYS A 149 16.33 -0.04 -1.09
N GLN A 150 16.26 -0.11 -2.42
CA GLN A 150 17.19 0.59 -3.31
C GLN A 150 16.46 1.20 -4.50
N PHE A 151 16.59 2.52 -4.68
CA PHE A 151 16.14 3.20 -5.89
C PHE A 151 17.08 2.92 -7.06
N ILE A 152 16.53 2.60 -8.23
CA ILE A 152 17.30 2.16 -9.42
C ILE A 152 17.56 3.31 -10.39
N ASN A 153 16.57 4.17 -10.60
CA ASN A 153 16.62 5.33 -11.50
C ASN A 153 16.23 6.63 -10.76
N PRO A 154 16.90 6.97 -9.64
CA PRO A 154 16.47 8.07 -8.79
C PRO A 154 16.41 9.43 -9.50
N GLU A 155 17.19 9.63 -10.57
CA GLU A 155 17.24 10.83 -11.40
C GLU A 155 15.90 11.24 -12.04
N VAL A 156 14.93 10.32 -12.16
CA VAL A 156 13.57 10.64 -12.67
C VAL A 156 12.74 11.43 -11.65
N LEU A 157 13.20 11.51 -10.40
CA LEU A 157 12.57 12.27 -9.34
C LEU A 157 13.03 13.73 -9.37
N HIS A 158 12.09 14.61 -9.74
CA HIS A 158 12.30 16.04 -9.73
C HIS A 158 12.06 16.60 -8.33
N LEU A 159 13.13 17.08 -7.68
CA LEU A 159 13.12 17.64 -6.33
C LEU A 159 13.48 19.11 -6.37
N VAL A 160 12.65 19.95 -5.73
CA VAL A 160 12.82 21.41 -5.70
C VAL A 160 12.50 21.94 -4.30
N GLN A 161 13.38 22.77 -3.77
CA GLN A 161 13.14 23.49 -2.53
C GLN A 161 12.11 24.61 -2.75
N GLY A 162 11.22 24.80 -1.77
CA GLY A 162 10.30 25.93 -1.78
C GLY A 162 10.98 27.26 -1.44
N GLU A 163 10.18 28.33 -1.39
CA GLU A 163 10.66 29.64 -0.91
C GLU A 163 11.16 29.57 0.55
N ASN A 164 10.52 28.78 1.39
CA ASN A 164 11.00 28.46 2.72
C ASN A 164 12.08 27.35 2.61
N PRO A 165 13.30 27.54 3.16
CA PRO A 165 14.37 26.56 3.13
C PRO A 165 14.03 25.17 3.70
N GLU A 166 13.04 25.07 4.58
CA GLU A 166 12.59 23.80 5.17
C GLU A 166 11.56 23.06 4.31
N THR A 167 11.08 23.70 3.24
CA THR A 167 10.09 23.10 2.34
C THR A 167 10.76 22.42 1.17
N LEU A 168 10.42 21.15 0.94
CA LEU A 168 10.88 20.38 -0.22
C LEU A 168 9.70 19.81 -0.97
N TYR A 169 9.68 20.00 -2.28
CA TYR A 169 8.69 19.44 -3.19
C TYR A 169 9.32 18.37 -4.08
N GLY A 170 8.56 17.32 -4.37
CA GLY A 170 8.99 16.23 -5.23
C GLY A 170 7.87 15.72 -6.12
N LYS A 171 8.21 15.34 -7.35
CA LYS A 171 7.33 14.60 -8.26
C LYS A 171 8.15 13.82 -9.27
N THR A 172 7.55 12.78 -9.83
CA THR A 172 8.15 12.01 -10.94
C THR A 172 7.52 12.41 -12.26
N ILE A 173 8.34 12.46 -13.33
CA ILE A 173 7.85 12.56 -14.71
C ILE A 173 7.73 11.17 -15.33
N GLN A 174 8.63 10.27 -14.97
CA GLN A 174 8.61 8.84 -15.34
C GLN A 174 8.56 7.99 -14.07
N PRO A 175 8.03 6.75 -14.12
CA PRO A 175 7.99 5.88 -12.94
C PRO A 175 9.37 5.71 -12.29
N LEU A 176 9.44 5.99 -10.99
CA LEU A 176 10.62 5.74 -10.16
C LEU A 176 10.63 4.27 -9.72
N GLU A 177 11.71 3.57 -9.99
CA GLU A 177 11.88 2.15 -9.68
C GLU A 177 12.59 1.97 -8.33
N LEU A 178 12.02 1.09 -7.52
CA LEU A 178 12.50 0.71 -6.20
C LEU A 178 12.58 -0.81 -6.11
N VAL A 179 13.69 -1.36 -5.64
CA VAL A 179 13.82 -2.78 -5.30
C VAL A 179 13.74 -2.92 -3.79
N HIS A 180 12.86 -3.81 -3.31
CA HIS A 180 12.71 -4.14 -1.90
C HIS A 180 13.21 -5.56 -1.66
N ALA A 181 14.49 -5.71 -1.32
CA ALA A 181 15.16 -7.01 -1.22
C ALA A 181 14.60 -7.89 -0.08
N ASN A 182 14.11 -7.29 1.01
CA ASN A 182 13.56 -8.05 2.14
C ASN A 182 12.18 -8.68 1.86
N PHE A 183 11.38 -8.05 0.99
CA PHE A 183 10.05 -8.54 0.61
C PHE A 183 10.04 -9.16 -0.79
N GLY A 184 11.12 -9.10 -1.56
CA GLY A 184 11.15 -9.68 -2.90
C GLY A 184 10.29 -8.95 -3.91
N TYR A 185 10.17 -7.62 -3.81
CA TYR A 185 9.41 -6.81 -4.76
C TYR A 185 10.31 -5.89 -5.59
N ARG A 186 9.96 -5.72 -6.86
CA ARG A 186 10.29 -4.54 -7.66
C ARG A 186 9.05 -3.66 -7.70
N ILE A 187 9.21 -2.38 -7.41
CA ILE A 187 8.11 -1.44 -7.23
C ILE A 187 8.31 -0.26 -8.17
N LYS A 188 7.35 0.00 -9.06
CA LYS A 188 7.30 1.23 -9.86
C LYS A 188 6.46 2.26 -9.11
N LEU A 189 6.95 3.48 -8.97
CA LEU A 189 6.35 4.54 -8.18
C LEU A 189 6.05 5.73 -9.07
N ILE A 190 4.77 6.10 -9.16
CA ILE A 190 4.38 7.40 -9.69
C ILE A 190 4.17 8.34 -8.50
N VAL A 191 5.16 9.18 -8.22
CA VAL A 191 5.10 10.19 -7.17
C VAL A 191 4.40 11.43 -7.74
N ARG A 192 3.10 11.57 -7.45
CA ARG A 192 2.32 12.74 -7.89
C ARG A 192 2.71 14.00 -7.14
N SER A 193 2.90 13.84 -5.84
CA SER A 193 3.36 14.90 -4.97
C SER A 193 4.08 14.29 -3.80
N PHE A 194 5.26 14.82 -3.51
CA PHE A 194 5.96 14.67 -2.25
C PHE A 194 6.17 16.08 -1.71
N ARG A 195 5.88 16.29 -0.43
CA ARG A 195 6.03 17.58 0.22
C ARG A 195 6.50 17.39 1.65
N ILE A 196 7.61 18.02 1.97
CA ILE A 196 8.07 18.24 3.33
C ILE A 196 7.83 19.71 3.66
N THR A 197 7.35 19.94 4.87
CA THR A 197 7.22 21.25 5.52
C THR A 197 7.76 21.11 6.94
N GLU A 198 7.87 22.23 7.68
CA GLU A 198 8.33 22.24 9.08
C GLU A 198 7.56 21.24 9.96
N ASP A 199 6.24 21.16 9.80
CA ASP A 199 5.37 20.37 10.69
C ASP A 199 5.09 18.94 10.22
N LYS A 200 5.19 18.68 8.91
CA LYS A 200 4.69 17.42 8.34
C LYS A 200 5.29 17.06 7.00
N ILE A 201 5.13 15.78 6.70
CA ILE A 201 5.50 15.16 5.44
C ILE A 201 4.22 14.57 4.85
N THR A 202 3.96 14.90 3.60
CA THR A 202 2.79 14.43 2.86
C THR A 202 3.22 13.95 1.49
N TYR A 203 2.76 12.77 1.09
CA TYR A 203 3.04 12.26 -0.24
C TYR A 203 1.84 11.51 -0.81
N THR A 204 1.63 11.66 -2.13
CA THR A 204 0.66 10.90 -2.91
C THR A 204 1.43 10.12 -3.94
N VAL A 205 1.48 8.80 -3.75
CA VAL A 205 2.21 7.87 -4.60
C VAL A 205 1.26 6.80 -5.12
N LEU A 206 1.44 6.38 -6.37
CA LEU A 206 0.77 5.23 -6.96
C LEU A 206 1.82 4.16 -7.21
N PRO A 207 2.03 3.23 -6.26
CA PRO A 207 2.99 2.14 -6.41
C PRO A 207 2.39 0.99 -7.21
N VAL A 208 3.28 0.22 -7.86
CA VAL A 208 2.96 -0.98 -8.63
C VAL A 208 3.93 -2.05 -8.19
N PHE A 209 3.42 -3.12 -7.60
CA PHE A 209 4.27 -4.16 -7.06
C PHE A 209 4.41 -5.30 -8.08
N GLU A 210 5.65 -5.67 -8.36
CA GLU A 210 6.00 -6.83 -9.17
C GLU A 210 6.83 -7.77 -8.30
N GLU A 211 6.39 -9.03 -8.16
CA GLU A 211 7.17 -10.03 -7.44
C GLU A 211 8.44 -10.38 -8.22
N MET A 212 9.57 -10.38 -7.52
CA MET A 212 10.85 -10.80 -8.09
C MET A 212 10.93 -12.32 -8.10
N PRO A 213 11.60 -12.92 -9.10
CA PRO A 213 11.90 -14.34 -9.07
C PRO A 213 12.88 -14.62 -7.91
N SER A 214 12.52 -15.57 -7.04
CA SER A 214 13.42 -16.04 -5.99
C SER A 214 14.50 -16.98 -6.59
N ALA A 215 15.72 -16.90 -6.08
CA ALA A 215 16.80 -17.82 -6.42
C ALA A 215 16.62 -19.22 -5.79
N SER A 216 15.82 -19.34 -4.72
CA SER A 216 15.51 -20.62 -4.06
C SER A 216 14.19 -20.57 -3.30
N GLU A 217 13.62 -21.74 -2.99
CA GLU A 217 12.44 -21.87 -2.13
C GLU A 217 12.68 -21.27 -0.74
N ALA A 218 13.91 -21.39 -0.20
CA ALA A 218 14.28 -20.81 1.09
C ALA A 218 14.21 -19.27 1.06
N GLN A 219 14.61 -18.65 -0.05
CA GLN A 219 14.49 -17.21 -0.23
C GLN A 219 13.03 -16.78 -0.36
N ALA A 220 12.22 -17.50 -1.13
CA ALA A 220 10.79 -17.23 -1.24
C ALA A 220 10.08 -17.33 0.12
N ALA A 221 10.38 -18.38 0.91
CA ALA A 221 9.84 -18.55 2.25
C ALA A 221 10.31 -17.45 3.22
N LEU A 222 11.55 -16.97 3.10
CA LEU A 222 12.05 -15.85 3.89
C LEU A 222 11.30 -14.55 3.54
N TRP A 223 11.10 -14.26 2.26
CA TRP A 223 10.32 -13.10 1.83
C TRP A 223 8.89 -13.16 2.36
N GLU A 224 8.23 -14.31 2.27
CA GLU A 224 6.87 -14.47 2.78
C GLU A 224 6.80 -14.24 4.29
N LYS A 225 7.72 -14.84 5.06
CA LYS A 225 7.83 -14.61 6.50
C LYS A 225 8.05 -13.12 6.83
N ASN A 226 8.88 -12.42 6.06
CA ASN A 226 9.13 -11.00 6.29
C ASN A 226 7.89 -10.14 6.00
N ARG A 227 7.14 -10.45 4.93
CA ARG A 227 5.86 -9.80 4.62
C ARG A 227 4.84 -10.06 5.72
N GLU A 228 4.73 -11.29 6.20
CA GLU A 228 3.84 -11.65 7.30
C GLU A 228 4.17 -10.85 8.57
N GLN A 229 5.45 -10.77 8.93
CA GLN A 229 5.93 -9.97 10.06
C GLN A 229 5.65 -8.48 9.90
N ALA A 230 5.81 -7.94 8.68
CA ALA A 230 5.51 -6.53 8.41
C ALA A 230 4.00 -6.25 8.45
N PHE A 231 3.15 -7.23 8.12
CA PHE A 231 1.70 -7.09 8.17
C PHE A 231 1.18 -7.01 9.61
N TYR A 232 1.55 -7.97 10.47
CA TYR A 232 0.99 -8.01 11.82
C TYR A 232 1.38 -6.80 12.66
N GLY A 233 0.40 -6.21 13.33
CA GLY A 233 0.58 -4.96 14.10
C GLY A 233 0.75 -3.69 13.25
N SER A 234 0.71 -3.77 11.92
CA SER A 234 0.77 -2.60 11.03
C SER A 234 -0.50 -1.75 11.09
N PHE A 235 -0.41 -0.52 10.56
CA PHE A 235 -1.56 0.35 10.32
C PHE A 235 -2.65 -0.37 9.52
N ARG A 236 -2.26 -1.12 8.49
CA ARG A 236 -3.17 -1.88 7.65
C ARG A 236 -3.85 -3.03 8.41
N HIS A 237 -3.12 -3.76 9.24
CA HIS A 237 -3.70 -4.80 10.10
C HIS A 237 -4.72 -4.22 11.08
N PHE A 238 -4.41 -3.08 11.68
CA PHE A 238 -5.35 -2.38 12.54
C PHE A 238 -6.64 -2.00 11.80
N PHE A 239 -6.55 -1.35 10.64
CA PHE A 239 -7.74 -0.96 9.89
C PHE A 239 -8.57 -2.14 9.35
N ASN A 240 -7.92 -3.22 8.92
CA ASN A 240 -8.59 -4.45 8.48
C ASN A 240 -9.45 -5.07 9.60
N THR A 241 -8.98 -5.00 10.85
CA THR A 241 -9.65 -5.61 12.01
C THR A 241 -10.64 -4.65 12.68
N LEU A 242 -10.42 -3.35 12.54
CA LEU A 242 -11.29 -2.28 13.03
C LEU A 242 -12.71 -2.40 12.50
N PHE A 243 -12.90 -2.56 11.18
CA PHE A 243 -14.25 -2.65 10.58
C PHE A 243 -15.01 -3.92 10.92
N ARG A 244 -14.27 -4.97 11.29
CA ARG A 244 -14.85 -6.24 11.73
C ARG A 244 -15.15 -6.24 13.23
N GLN A 245 -14.83 -5.16 13.94
CA GLN A 245 -14.86 -5.07 15.40
C GLN A 245 -14.03 -6.17 16.09
N GLN A 246 -12.97 -6.63 15.41
CA GLN A 246 -12.10 -7.74 15.85
C GLN A 246 -10.74 -7.26 16.33
N PHE A 247 -10.46 -5.95 16.35
CA PHE A 247 -9.15 -5.40 16.67
C PHE A 247 -8.62 -5.86 18.04
N ARG A 248 -9.48 -6.03 19.06
CA ARG A 248 -9.09 -6.61 20.37
C ARG A 248 -8.61 -8.05 20.27
N GLN A 249 -9.32 -8.87 19.48
CA GLN A 249 -8.95 -10.28 19.25
C GLN A 249 -7.65 -10.37 18.45
N ALA A 250 -7.39 -9.39 17.60
CA ALA A 250 -6.17 -9.23 16.81
C ALA A 250 -5.06 -8.45 17.57
N GLY A 251 -5.06 -8.49 18.91
CA GLY A 251 -3.97 -7.97 19.73
C GLY A 251 -3.92 -6.44 19.91
N PHE A 252 -4.90 -5.68 19.41
CA PHE A 252 -4.94 -4.22 19.55
C PHE A 252 -5.76 -3.74 20.75
N SER A 253 -5.27 -2.68 21.39
CA SER A 253 -6.04 -1.86 22.34
C SER A 253 -6.03 -0.40 21.87
N VAL A 254 -7.16 0.27 22.01
CA VAL A 254 -7.36 1.64 21.51
C VAL A 254 -7.90 2.52 22.62
N GLU A 255 -7.25 3.66 22.82
CA GLU A 255 -7.59 4.62 23.86
C GLU A 255 -7.62 6.02 23.26
N ARG A 256 -8.60 6.83 23.66
CA ARG A 256 -8.61 8.26 23.32
C ARG A 256 -7.66 9.00 24.28
N VAL A 257 -6.84 9.89 23.73
CA VAL A 257 -5.93 10.76 24.50
C VAL A 257 -6.00 12.18 23.95
N GLN A 258 -5.81 13.18 24.82
CA GLN A 258 -5.90 14.59 24.41
C GLN A 258 -4.68 15.05 23.59
N GLU A 259 -3.51 14.47 23.85
CA GLU A 259 -2.25 14.86 23.21
C GLU A 259 -1.25 13.70 23.13
N GLU A 260 -0.30 13.82 22.20
CA GLU A 260 0.87 12.98 22.12
C GLU A 260 1.95 13.48 23.10
N LYS A 261 1.85 13.16 24.40
CA LYS A 261 2.98 13.45 25.32
C LYS A 261 4.18 12.58 24.93
N ARG A 262 5.31 13.20 24.55
CA ARG A 262 6.64 12.55 24.58
C ARG A 262 6.86 12.08 26.02
N PHE A 263 6.97 10.78 26.24
CA PHE A 263 7.19 10.18 27.56
C PHE A 263 8.43 10.79 28.25
N ARG A 264 8.23 11.83 29.07
CA ARG A 264 8.99 12.02 30.31
C ARG A 264 8.09 11.52 31.42
N ALA A 265 8.58 10.52 32.14
CA ALA A 265 7.91 9.88 33.25
C ALA A 265 7.27 10.93 34.17
N SER A 266 5.95 11.06 34.09
CA SER A 266 5.13 11.61 35.15
C SER A 266 3.86 10.79 35.18
N THR A 267 3.60 10.26 36.35
CA THR A 267 2.47 9.43 36.74
C THR A 267 1.22 10.29 36.72
N GLU A 268 0.76 10.71 35.56
CA GLU A 268 -0.58 11.25 35.38
C GLU A 268 -1.43 10.14 34.76
N GLN A 269 -2.31 9.60 35.61
CA GLN A 269 -3.32 8.64 35.25
C GLN A 269 -4.35 9.36 34.38
N TYR A 270 -4.12 9.33 33.07
CA TYR A 270 -5.08 9.83 32.08
C TYR A 270 -6.43 9.15 32.30
N ASP A 271 -7.51 9.95 32.23
CA ASP A 271 -8.88 9.46 32.19
C ASP A 271 -9.09 8.73 30.85
N SER A 272 -8.60 7.50 30.77
CA SER A 272 -8.69 6.64 29.59
C SER A 272 -10.12 6.13 29.51
N GLN A 273 -11.03 6.90 28.92
CA GLN A 273 -12.30 6.34 28.50
C GLN A 273 -12.03 5.35 27.38
N SER A 274 -12.53 4.13 27.52
CA SER A 274 -12.58 3.18 26.42
C SER A 274 -13.21 3.89 25.23
N ALA A 275 -12.46 3.99 24.14
CA ALA A 275 -12.91 4.68 22.97
C ALA A 275 -13.91 3.82 22.15
N GLU A 276 -14.20 2.60 22.61
CA GLU A 276 -15.07 1.61 21.99
C GLU A 276 -16.51 2.08 21.74
N GLY A 277 -17.02 2.98 22.58
CA GLY A 277 -18.37 3.54 22.38
C GLY A 277 -18.43 4.77 21.48
N ARG A 278 -17.28 5.33 21.08
CA ARG A 278 -17.19 6.64 20.37
C ARG A 278 -16.26 6.64 19.15
N ILE A 279 -15.61 5.51 18.86
CA ILE A 279 -14.82 5.26 17.66
C ILE A 279 -15.72 4.52 16.64
N PHE A 280 -16.24 5.29 15.66
CA PHE A 280 -16.95 4.87 14.43
C PHE A 280 -18.38 4.32 14.64
N LEU A 281 -19.40 4.52 13.79
CA LEU A 281 -19.51 4.78 12.34
C LEU A 281 -20.71 5.72 12.11
N HIS A 282 -20.57 6.82 11.35
CA HIS A 282 -21.74 7.50 10.82
C HIS A 282 -21.71 7.36 9.30
N THR A 283 -22.69 6.60 8.79
CA THR A 283 -23.08 6.39 7.39
C THR A 283 -22.32 5.34 6.57
N ASP A 284 -23.09 4.40 6.04
CA ASP A 284 -22.70 3.40 5.04
C ASP A 284 -22.90 3.97 3.63
N TYR A 285 -21.83 4.03 2.84
CA TYR A 285 -21.91 4.09 1.38
C TYR A 285 -21.24 2.84 0.79
N GLY A 286 -21.79 1.67 1.07
CA GLY A 286 -21.30 0.39 0.51
C GLY A 286 -19.89 0.02 0.97
N LEU A 287 -18.90 0.13 0.07
CA LEU A 287 -17.49 -0.25 0.31
C LEU A 287 -16.68 0.83 1.06
N ILE A 288 -17.29 1.97 1.38
CA ILE A 288 -16.63 3.11 2.02
C ILE A 288 -17.17 3.29 3.44
N LYS A 289 -16.25 3.50 4.38
CA LYS A 289 -16.54 3.77 5.79
C LYS A 289 -16.01 5.15 6.15
N ARG A 290 -16.86 5.97 6.76
CA ARG A 290 -16.46 7.25 7.33
C ARG A 290 -16.04 7.08 8.78
N LEU A 291 -14.83 7.55 9.06
CA LEU A 291 -14.17 7.53 10.34
C LEU A 291 -14.27 8.91 10.99
N PHE A 292 -14.64 8.93 12.26
CA PHE A 292 -14.64 10.10 13.13
C PHE A 292 -14.01 9.71 14.46
N PHE A 293 -13.02 10.46 14.92
CA PHE A 293 -12.57 10.45 16.30
C PHE A 293 -12.02 11.82 16.69
N PRO A 294 -12.44 12.37 17.83
CA PRO A 294 -11.87 13.60 18.37
C PRO A 294 -10.48 13.35 18.98
N ASP A 295 -9.61 14.35 18.89
CA ASP A 295 -8.24 14.35 19.44
C ASP A 295 -7.31 13.28 18.82
N TYR A 296 -6.55 12.58 19.67
CA TYR A 296 -5.66 11.50 19.30
C TYR A 296 -6.22 10.15 19.74
N LEU A 297 -5.99 9.13 18.91
CA LEU A 297 -6.08 7.74 19.32
C LEU A 297 -4.68 7.24 19.65
N ARG A 298 -4.53 6.63 20.82
CA ARG A 298 -3.39 5.78 21.17
C ARG A 298 -3.74 4.33 20.88
N ILE A 299 -2.98 3.70 20.00
CA ILE A 299 -3.14 2.30 19.62
C ILE A 299 -1.94 1.53 20.15
N ARG A 300 -2.19 0.47 20.92
CA ARG A 300 -1.15 -0.46 21.36
C ARG A 300 -1.42 -1.84 20.77
N TYR A 301 -0.39 -2.46 20.20
CA TYR A 301 -0.43 -3.84 19.75
C TYR A 301 0.44 -4.67 20.69
N LYS A 302 -0.11 -5.80 21.19
CA LYS A 302 0.55 -6.70 22.15
C LYS A 302 0.18 -8.15 21.83
N GLU A 303 0.75 -8.68 20.77
CA GLU A 303 0.62 -10.10 20.42
C GLU A 303 2.00 -10.71 20.21
N ASN A 304 2.71 -10.27 19.17
CA ASN A 304 4.07 -10.75 18.87
C ASN A 304 5.17 -9.86 19.49
N TRP A 305 4.91 -8.57 19.61
CA TRP A 305 5.75 -7.59 20.30
C TRP A 305 4.89 -6.42 20.78
N ALA A 306 5.43 -5.60 21.67
CA ALA A 306 4.76 -4.38 22.12
C ALA A 306 5.14 -3.20 21.22
N GLN A 307 4.14 -2.54 20.62
CA GLN A 307 4.33 -1.25 19.97
C GLN A 307 3.18 -0.29 20.29
N THR A 308 3.48 1.00 20.24
CA THR A 308 2.50 2.07 20.45
C THR A 308 2.57 3.04 19.29
N SER A 309 1.41 3.33 18.73
CA SER A 309 1.24 4.29 17.65
C SER A 309 0.14 5.28 18.03
N PHE A 310 0.18 6.46 17.42
CA PHE A 310 -0.86 7.46 17.58
C PHE A 310 -1.43 7.83 16.23
N LEU A 311 -2.74 8.08 16.22
CA LEU A 311 -3.48 8.56 15.06
C LEU A 311 -4.18 9.86 15.42
N ARG A 312 -4.12 10.84 14.52
CA ARG A 312 -4.92 12.06 14.59
C ARG A 312 -5.52 12.36 13.23
N LEU A 313 -6.81 12.70 13.21
CA LEU A 313 -7.39 13.24 11.98
C LEU A 313 -7.13 14.76 11.94
N PRO A 314 -6.55 15.30 10.85
CA PRO A 314 -6.41 16.74 10.68
C PRO A 314 -7.76 17.44 10.47
N PHE A 315 -8.78 16.69 10.03
CA PHE A 315 -10.16 17.12 9.87
C PHE A 315 -11.06 16.18 10.65
N ASP A 316 -12.25 16.61 11.05
CA ASP A 316 -13.14 15.83 11.92
C ASP A 316 -13.44 14.41 11.40
N THR A 317 -13.39 14.20 10.08
CA THR A 317 -13.67 12.89 9.46
C THR A 317 -12.69 12.50 8.37
N MET A 318 -12.52 11.19 8.16
CA MET A 318 -11.81 10.60 7.03
C MET A 318 -12.64 9.47 6.41
N GLU A 319 -12.56 9.29 5.09
CA GLU A 319 -13.18 8.14 4.42
C GLU A 319 -12.12 7.10 4.09
N VAL A 320 -12.41 5.84 4.40
CA VAL A 320 -11.56 4.71 4.04
C VAL A 320 -12.38 3.59 3.40
N ASP A 321 -11.75 2.77 2.57
CA ASP A 321 -12.38 1.57 2.06
C ASP A 321 -12.34 0.39 3.07
N LEU A 322 -13.00 -0.72 2.72
CA LEU A 322 -13.02 -1.94 3.53
C LEU A 322 -11.63 -2.61 3.70
N SER A 323 -10.63 -2.22 2.92
CA SER A 323 -9.25 -2.70 3.04
C SER A 323 -8.39 -1.75 3.89
N GLY A 324 -8.99 -0.71 4.47
CA GLY A 324 -8.32 0.28 5.31
C GLY A 324 -7.64 1.42 4.55
N ASN A 325 -7.86 1.54 3.25
CA ASN A 325 -7.22 2.60 2.44
C ASN A 325 -7.98 3.91 2.57
N ALA A 326 -7.30 4.98 2.92
CA ALA A 326 -7.87 6.32 2.87
C ALA A 326 -8.18 6.73 1.43
N LEU A 327 -9.40 7.24 1.22
CA LEU A 327 -9.90 7.68 -0.09
C LEU A 327 -9.64 9.16 -0.35
N SER A 328 -9.26 9.92 0.68
CA SER A 328 -8.91 11.34 0.61
C SER A 328 -7.40 11.54 0.76
N ASP A 329 -6.86 12.51 0.03
CA ASP A 329 -5.47 12.98 0.16
C ASP A 329 -5.16 13.67 1.52
N PHE A 330 -6.19 13.88 2.35
CA PHE A 330 -6.05 14.46 3.69
C PHE A 330 -5.78 13.36 4.71
N GLN A 331 -4.50 13.07 4.80
CA GLN A 331 -3.91 11.93 5.47
C GLN A 331 -4.03 12.07 6.99
N ILE A 332 -4.64 11.05 7.60
CA ILE A 332 -4.46 10.71 9.00
C ILE A 332 -3.00 10.88 9.40
N ILE A 333 -2.75 11.66 10.45
CA ILE A 333 -1.41 11.87 11.00
C ILE A 333 -1.07 10.61 11.78
N ARG A 334 0.05 9.99 11.42
CA ARG A 334 0.59 8.78 12.06
C ARG A 334 1.87 9.16 12.82
N SER A 335 1.96 8.79 14.08
CA SER A 335 3.16 8.96 14.90
C SER A 335 3.38 7.76 15.84
N GLY A 336 4.47 7.78 16.62
CA GLY A 336 4.98 6.59 17.30
C GLY A 336 5.51 5.56 16.30
N TYR A 337 5.28 4.28 16.57
CA TYR A 337 5.81 3.18 15.75
C TYR A 337 5.39 3.29 14.27
N TRP A 338 4.13 3.61 13.96
CA TRP A 338 3.68 3.81 12.57
C TRP A 338 4.19 5.11 11.91
N GLY A 339 4.75 6.06 12.67
CA GLY A 339 5.40 7.24 12.09
C GLY A 339 6.79 6.94 11.52
N GLU A 340 7.47 5.94 12.09
CA GLU A 340 8.78 5.44 11.64
C GLU A 340 8.66 4.43 10.50
N LYS A 341 7.56 3.66 10.51
CA LYS A 341 7.19 2.64 9.53
C LYS A 341 6.43 3.28 8.36
N ARG A 342 7.14 3.66 7.30
CA ARG A 342 6.58 4.36 6.12
C ARG A 342 6.52 3.43 4.92
N PHE A 343 6.78 3.93 3.72
CA PHE A 343 6.55 3.18 2.49
C PHE A 343 7.30 1.84 2.45
N ALA A 344 8.49 1.74 3.04
CA ALA A 344 9.26 0.50 3.07
C ALA A 344 8.62 -0.60 3.92
N ASP A 345 7.66 -0.28 4.80
CA ASP A 345 6.94 -1.29 5.58
C ASP A 345 5.53 -1.54 5.01
N GLU A 346 5.18 -0.94 3.87
CA GLU A 346 3.89 -1.13 3.21
C GLU A 346 3.91 -2.38 2.31
N LEU A 347 2.77 -3.08 2.27
CA LEU A 347 2.56 -4.28 1.47
C LEU A 347 1.42 -4.06 0.47
N PRO A 348 1.44 -4.74 -0.70
CA PRO A 348 0.36 -4.65 -1.69
C PRO A 348 -1.01 -4.94 -1.08
N LEU A 349 -2.06 -4.21 -1.46
CA LEU A 349 -3.42 -4.30 -0.92
C LEU A 349 -4.08 -5.65 -1.11
N ASP A 350 -3.57 -6.46 -2.03
CA ASP A 350 -3.96 -7.84 -2.31
C ASP A 350 -3.16 -8.87 -1.50
N TYR A 351 -2.07 -8.47 -0.81
CA TYR A 351 -1.37 -9.34 0.14
C TYR A 351 -2.29 -9.77 1.28
N ARG A 352 -2.30 -11.06 1.59
CA ARG A 352 -3.03 -11.68 2.71
C ARG A 352 -2.06 -12.67 3.37
N PRO A 353 -1.68 -12.48 4.65
CA PRO A 353 -0.85 -13.43 5.36
C PRO A 353 -1.57 -14.76 5.60
#